data_AF-A0A832B0J2-F1
#
_entry.id   AF-A0A832B0J2-F1
#
_cell.length_a   1.000
_cell.length_b   1.000
_cell.length_c   1.000
_cell.angle_alpha   90.00
_cell.angle_beta   90.00
_cell.angle_gamma   90.00
#
_symmetry.space_group_name_H-M   'P 1'
#
loop_
_entity.id
_entity.type
_entity.pdbx_description
1 polymer ?
#
loop_
_entity_poly.entity_id
_entity_poly.type
_entity_poly.pdbx_seq_one_letter_code
_entity_poly.pdbx_strand_id
1 'polypeptide(L)'
;MRGTRERRHHHYLKGLLVCGVCGRRLSLQFSKGTYTYFYCLGQKDRRNGTGCQERYVAADHLEAEVEDLYRRIEVPTDWAEGLREAVAAEVATRHEDTTAERELLAHRHEHAESERYKLMEAYYANAIDVTMLRREQERIRAELRTIESRQATLDASLEDWQEVMDLALRFSTRCATAYRRASDRTRKLFNAAVLDQVHVRDGHLVEAGYKEPFDLLFSVPKFEYDDVVGAEGLEPPTCSL
;
A
#
# COMPACT_ATOMS: atom_id res chain seq x y z
N MET A 1 2.25 15.20 -34.79
CA MET A 1 2.27 15.71 -33.39
C MET A 1 0.84 15.97 -32.95
N ARG A 2 0.31 15.16 -32.01
CA ARG A 2 -1.05 15.37 -31.48
C ARG A 2 -0.97 16.49 -30.44
N GLY A 3 -1.62 17.62 -30.72
CA GLY A 3 -1.67 18.76 -29.82
C GLY A 3 -2.17 18.35 -28.44
N THR A 4 -1.40 18.66 -27.42
CA THR A 4 -1.74 18.42 -26.02
C THR A 4 -3.01 19.20 -25.70
N ARG A 5 -4.13 18.49 -25.60
CA ARG A 5 -5.42 19.07 -25.25
C ARG A 5 -5.34 19.53 -23.80
N GLU A 6 -4.97 20.78 -23.60
CA GLU A 6 -4.92 21.43 -22.30
C GLU A 6 -6.33 21.39 -21.69
N ARG A 7 -6.49 20.56 -20.67
CA ARG A 7 -7.81 20.25 -20.09
C ARG A 7 -8.22 21.42 -19.21
N ARG A 8 -8.93 22.42 -19.77
CA ARG A 8 -9.54 23.60 -19.11
C ARG A 8 -10.46 23.34 -17.89
N HIS A 9 -10.53 22.10 -17.41
CA HIS A 9 -11.52 21.59 -16.48
C HIS A 9 -10.80 20.69 -15.46
N HIS A 10 -10.03 21.34 -14.58
CA HIS A 10 -9.26 20.71 -13.51
C HIS A 10 -10.04 20.75 -12.20
N HIS A 11 -10.11 19.61 -11.53
CA HIS A 11 -10.67 19.43 -10.20
C HIS A 11 -9.90 18.29 -9.56
N TYR A 12 -9.56 18.37 -8.27
CA TYR A 12 -8.69 17.39 -7.62
C TYR A 12 -9.35 16.02 -7.45
N LEU A 13 -10.68 15.96 -7.29
CA LEU A 13 -11.49 14.72 -7.34
C LEU A 13 -11.68 14.11 -8.73
N LYS A 14 -11.27 14.79 -9.82
CA LYS A 14 -11.47 14.28 -11.17
C LYS A 14 -10.68 13.01 -11.41
N GLY A 15 -11.38 11.94 -11.77
CA GLY A 15 -10.79 10.64 -12.07
C GLY A 15 -10.68 9.70 -10.88
N LEU A 16 -10.96 10.18 -9.67
CA LEU A 16 -11.09 9.38 -8.45
C LEU A 16 -12.51 8.79 -8.30
N LEU A 17 -13.52 9.60 -8.60
CA LEU A 17 -14.91 9.27 -8.35
C LEU A 17 -15.50 8.34 -9.42
N VAL A 18 -16.25 7.34 -8.98
CA VAL A 18 -16.89 6.30 -9.78
C VAL A 18 -18.36 6.16 -9.39
N CYS A 19 -19.22 5.85 -10.35
CA CYS A 19 -20.65 5.66 -10.12
C CYS A 19 -20.88 4.32 -9.42
N GLY A 20 -21.49 4.34 -8.24
CA GLY A 20 -21.86 3.14 -7.48
C GLY A 20 -22.98 2.30 -8.10
N VAL A 21 -23.66 2.81 -9.15
CA VAL A 21 -24.72 2.07 -9.86
C VAL A 21 -24.18 1.32 -11.08
N CYS A 22 -23.33 1.96 -11.90
CA CYS A 22 -22.88 1.39 -13.17
C CYS A 22 -21.36 1.25 -13.32
N GLY A 23 -20.58 1.58 -12.27
CA GLY A 23 -19.12 1.43 -12.26
C GLY A 23 -18.35 2.39 -13.17
N ARG A 24 -19.02 3.33 -13.85
CA ARG A 24 -18.35 4.30 -14.72
C ARG A 24 -17.85 5.52 -13.95
N ARG A 25 -16.72 6.06 -14.38
CA ARG A 25 -16.14 7.28 -13.80
C ARG A 25 -17.10 8.47 -13.89
N LEU A 26 -17.04 9.32 -12.87
CA LEU A 26 -17.70 10.63 -12.90
C LEU A 26 -16.83 11.62 -13.68
N SER A 27 -17.50 12.48 -14.44
CA SER A 27 -16.91 13.63 -15.10
C SER A 27 -17.56 14.90 -14.55
N LEU A 28 -17.04 16.05 -14.95
CA LEU A 28 -17.42 17.33 -14.38
C LEU A 28 -17.98 18.26 -15.45
N GLN A 29 -18.95 19.07 -15.05
CA GLN A 29 -19.63 20.06 -15.87
C GLN A 29 -19.73 21.37 -15.09
N PHE A 30 -19.47 22.47 -15.78
CA PHE A 30 -19.66 23.82 -15.26
C PHE A 30 -21.05 24.33 -15.65
N SER A 31 -21.76 24.93 -14.70
CA SER A 31 -23.03 25.61 -14.92
C SER A 31 -22.87 27.07 -14.53
N LYS A 32 -23.36 27.97 -15.40
CA LYS A 32 -23.30 29.44 -15.20
C LYS A 32 -21.91 29.97 -14.86
N GLY A 33 -20.84 29.30 -15.32
CA GLY A 33 -19.44 29.69 -15.08
C GLY A 33 -18.90 29.50 -13.66
N THR A 34 -19.77 29.33 -12.65
CA THR A 34 -19.39 29.32 -11.23
C THR A 34 -19.65 27.98 -10.55
N TYR A 35 -20.69 27.25 -10.94
CA TYR A 35 -21.08 26.02 -10.24
C TYR A 35 -20.46 24.80 -10.92
N THR A 36 -19.78 23.97 -10.14
CA THR A 36 -19.19 22.71 -10.63
C THR A 36 -20.04 21.53 -10.17
N TYR A 37 -20.41 20.67 -11.11
CA TYR A 37 -21.16 19.45 -10.83
C TYR A 37 -20.43 18.24 -11.38
N PHE A 38 -20.44 17.15 -10.62
CA PHE A 38 -20.08 15.83 -11.12
C PHE A 38 -21.31 15.10 -11.66
N TYR A 39 -21.10 14.33 -12.73
CA TYR A 39 -22.11 13.48 -13.34
C TYR A 39 -21.49 12.17 -13.84
N CYS A 40 -22.28 11.10 -13.85
CA CYS A 40 -21.82 9.81 -14.34
C CYS A 40 -21.63 9.83 -15.86
N LEU A 41 -20.46 9.40 -16.37
CA LEU A 41 -20.23 9.30 -17.82
C LEU A 41 -21.17 8.31 -18.52
N GLY A 42 -21.69 7.32 -17.81
CA GLY A 42 -22.67 6.36 -18.33
C GLY A 42 -23.99 6.99 -18.80
N GLN A 43 -24.31 8.21 -18.34
CA GLN A 43 -25.48 8.99 -18.79
C GLN A 43 -25.30 9.62 -20.18
N LYS A 44 -24.05 9.96 -20.54
CA LYS A 44 -23.74 10.76 -21.74
C LYS A 44 -23.01 9.97 -22.81
N ASP A 45 -22.57 8.75 -22.51
CA ASP A 45 -21.93 7.90 -23.52
C ASP A 45 -22.97 7.44 -24.54
N ARG A 46 -22.90 8.01 -25.74
CA ARG A 46 -23.81 7.69 -26.85
C ARG A 46 -23.50 6.35 -27.53
N ARG A 47 -22.30 5.81 -27.37
CA ARG A 47 -21.88 4.55 -28.02
C ARG A 47 -22.08 3.36 -27.09
N ASN A 48 -21.67 3.52 -25.83
CA ASN A 48 -21.72 2.48 -24.80
C ASN A 48 -22.42 2.99 -23.53
N GLY A 49 -23.56 3.68 -23.67
CA GLY A 49 -24.33 4.18 -22.53
C GLY A 49 -24.82 3.02 -21.66
N THR A 50 -24.81 3.21 -20.33
CA THR A 50 -25.29 2.20 -19.38
C THR A 50 -26.74 2.42 -18.96
N GLY A 51 -27.41 3.46 -19.49
CA GLY A 51 -28.75 3.87 -19.05
C GLY A 51 -28.78 4.43 -17.62
N CYS A 52 -27.63 4.72 -17.01
CA CYS A 52 -27.53 5.23 -15.64
C CYS A 52 -28.31 6.55 -15.49
N GLN A 53 -29.08 6.70 -14.41
CA GLN A 53 -29.90 7.89 -14.14
C GLN A 53 -29.50 8.66 -12.88
N GLU A 54 -28.32 8.38 -12.32
CA GLU A 54 -27.77 9.11 -11.17
C GLU A 54 -27.90 10.64 -11.31
N ARG A 55 -28.20 11.32 -10.21
CA ARG A 55 -28.30 12.78 -10.22
C ARG A 55 -26.93 13.44 -10.42
N TYR A 56 -26.95 14.68 -10.86
CA TYR A 56 -25.75 15.53 -10.84
C TYR A 56 -25.51 15.94 -9.39
N VAL A 57 -24.25 15.92 -8.99
CA VAL A 57 -23.85 16.19 -7.60
C VAL A 57 -22.97 17.42 -7.57
N ALA A 58 -23.25 18.37 -6.68
CA ALA A 58 -22.41 19.55 -6.51
C ALA A 58 -20.99 19.13 -6.08
N ALA A 59 -19.97 19.77 -6.66
CA ALA A 59 -18.58 19.52 -6.32
C ALA A 59 -18.34 19.70 -4.82
N ASP A 60 -18.71 20.86 -4.27
CA ASP A 60 -18.52 21.21 -2.86
C ASP A 60 -19.10 20.17 -1.88
N HIS A 61 -20.21 19.51 -2.25
CA HIS A 61 -20.78 18.43 -1.45
C HIS A 61 -19.88 17.20 -1.43
N LEU A 62 -19.40 16.76 -2.60
CA LEU A 62 -18.48 15.62 -2.70
C LEU A 62 -17.11 15.94 -2.09
N GLU A 63 -16.68 17.20 -2.14
CA GLU A 63 -15.48 17.65 -1.44
C GLU A 63 -15.62 17.47 0.08
N ALA A 64 -16.74 17.92 0.66
CA ALA A 64 -17.01 17.74 2.08
C ALA A 64 -17.07 16.26 2.48
N GLU A 65 -17.71 15.41 1.67
CA GLU A 65 -17.78 13.96 1.92
C GLU A 65 -16.39 13.29 1.85
N VAL A 66 -15.50 13.75 0.97
CA VAL A 66 -14.10 13.27 0.92
C VAL A 66 -13.30 13.79 2.12
N GLU A 67 -13.50 15.03 2.56
CA GLU A 67 -12.90 15.52 3.81
C GLU A 67 -13.38 14.71 5.02
N ASP A 68 -14.66 14.33 5.05
CA ASP A 68 -15.25 13.47 6.07
C ASP A 68 -14.70 12.04 5.99
N LEU A 69 -14.45 11.50 4.79
CA LEU A 69 -13.74 10.23 4.61
C LEU A 69 -12.36 10.28 5.26
N TYR A 70 -11.57 11.32 5.00
CA TYR A 70 -10.25 11.47 5.63
C TYR A 70 -10.34 11.59 7.16
N ARG A 71 -11.38 12.24 7.70
CA ARG A 71 -11.67 12.25 9.15
C ARG A 71 -11.99 10.86 9.69
N ARG A 72 -12.69 10.04 8.93
CA ARG A 72 -13.07 8.68 9.36
C ARG A 72 -11.89 7.71 9.34
N ILE A 73 -10.94 7.86 8.43
CA ILE A 73 -9.77 6.98 8.33
C ILE A 73 -8.54 7.49 9.12
N GLU A 74 -8.60 8.69 9.70
CA GLU A 74 -7.53 9.18 10.57
C GLU A 74 -7.41 8.27 11.79
N VAL A 75 -6.21 7.72 11.99
CA VAL A 75 -5.90 6.79 13.08
C VAL A 75 -5.63 7.60 14.35
N PRO A 76 -6.30 7.31 15.48
CA PRO A 76 -6.00 7.94 16.76
C PRO A 76 -4.53 7.74 17.17
N THR A 77 -3.91 8.78 17.73
CA THR A 77 -2.47 8.74 18.07
C THR A 77 -2.12 7.73 19.15
N ASP A 78 -3.04 7.47 20.06
CA ASP A 78 -2.98 6.45 21.11
C ASP A 78 -3.00 5.02 20.54
N TRP A 79 -3.53 4.84 19.33
CA TRP A 79 -3.59 3.53 18.66
C TRP A 79 -2.43 3.31 17.69
N ALA A 80 -1.58 4.33 17.53
CA ALA A 80 -0.43 4.25 16.66
C ALA A 80 0.53 3.13 17.09
N GLU A 81 0.64 2.83 18.40
CA GLU A 81 1.52 1.77 18.89
C GLU A 81 0.98 0.37 18.57
N GLY A 82 -0.29 0.09 18.87
CA GLY A 82 -0.91 -1.18 18.50
C GLY A 82 -0.94 -1.42 16.99
N LEU A 83 -1.09 -0.34 16.20
CA LEU A 83 -0.97 -0.44 14.75
C LEU A 83 0.47 -0.67 14.28
N ARG A 84 1.51 -0.16 14.98
CA ARG A 84 2.91 -0.54 14.69
C ARG A 84 3.13 -2.03 14.91
N GLU A 85 2.60 -2.59 15.98
CA GLU A 85 2.71 -4.03 16.27
C GLU A 85 2.00 -4.87 15.22
N ALA A 86 0.77 -4.50 14.82
CA ALA A 86 0.04 -5.17 13.75
C ALA A 86 0.77 -5.08 12.41
N VAL A 87 1.35 -3.92 12.09
CA VAL A 87 2.19 -3.74 10.89
C VAL A 87 3.43 -4.62 10.98
N ALA A 88 4.11 -4.69 12.13
CA ALA A 88 5.27 -5.55 12.32
C ALA A 88 4.92 -7.04 12.18
N ALA A 89 3.73 -7.46 12.62
CA ALA A 89 3.23 -8.80 12.39
C ALA A 89 3.00 -9.08 10.89
N GLU A 90 2.44 -8.13 10.14
CA GLU A 90 2.29 -8.25 8.68
C GLU A 90 3.66 -8.27 7.96
N VAL A 91 4.66 -7.52 8.45
CA VAL A 91 6.06 -7.65 7.98
C VAL A 91 6.54 -9.08 8.18
N ALA A 92 6.28 -9.67 9.35
CA ALA A 92 6.68 -11.03 9.67
C ALA A 92 5.98 -12.05 8.76
N THR A 93 4.67 -11.90 8.48
CA THR A 93 3.96 -12.75 7.51
C THR A 93 4.58 -12.68 6.12
N ARG A 94 4.91 -11.49 5.62
CA ARG A 94 5.63 -11.34 4.33
C ARG A 94 7.02 -11.96 4.37
N HIS A 95 7.67 -11.96 5.54
CA HIS A 95 8.92 -12.67 5.73
C HIS A 95 8.72 -14.19 5.64
N GLU A 96 7.66 -14.72 6.25
CA GLU A 96 7.24 -16.14 6.16
C GLU A 96 7.04 -16.57 4.70
N ASP A 97 6.38 -15.75 3.87
CA ASP A 97 6.20 -16.01 2.44
C ASP A 97 7.53 -16.20 1.68
N THR A 98 8.60 -15.53 2.12
CA THR A 98 9.94 -15.65 1.53
C THR A 98 10.82 -16.69 2.24
N THR A 99 10.36 -17.31 3.32
CA THR A 99 11.19 -18.18 4.17
C THR A 99 11.69 -19.39 3.42
N ALA A 100 10.85 -20.07 2.65
CA ALA A 100 11.27 -21.23 1.85
C ALA A 100 12.35 -20.86 0.80
N GLU A 101 12.27 -19.68 0.19
CA GLU A 101 13.31 -19.21 -0.73
C GLU A 101 14.61 -18.89 0.03
N ARG A 102 14.52 -18.24 1.18
CA ARG A 102 15.67 -17.92 2.03
C ARG A 102 16.39 -19.19 2.52
N GLU A 103 15.64 -20.20 2.97
CA GLU A 103 16.16 -21.50 3.37
C GLU A 103 16.86 -22.21 2.21
N LEU A 104 16.24 -22.21 1.02
CA LEU A 104 16.86 -22.78 -0.19
C LEU A 104 18.18 -22.07 -0.53
N LEU A 105 18.21 -20.75 -0.48
CA LEU A 105 19.43 -19.96 -0.73
C LEU A 105 20.51 -20.25 0.32
N ALA A 106 20.14 -20.36 1.59
CA ALA A 106 21.05 -20.70 2.68
C ALA A 106 21.66 -22.10 2.50
N HIS A 107 20.85 -23.11 2.17
CA HIS A 107 21.34 -24.46 1.88
C HIS A 107 22.26 -24.49 0.66
N ARG A 108 21.93 -23.74 -0.40
CA ARG A 108 22.80 -23.64 -1.58
C ARG A 108 24.12 -22.95 -1.26
N HIS A 109 24.09 -21.92 -0.42
CA HIS A 109 25.30 -21.25 0.05
C HIS A 109 26.19 -22.21 0.84
N GLU A 110 25.63 -22.95 1.81
CA GLU A 110 26.36 -23.96 2.58
C GLU A 110 26.94 -25.06 1.68
N HIS A 111 26.17 -25.49 0.68
CA HIS A 111 26.64 -26.48 -0.30
C HIS A 111 27.83 -25.97 -1.10
N ALA A 112 27.76 -24.75 -1.65
CA ALA A 112 28.84 -24.13 -2.41
C ALA A 112 30.10 -23.91 -1.57
N GLU A 113 29.93 -23.55 -0.29
CA GLU A 113 31.02 -23.46 0.68
C GLU A 113 31.65 -24.84 0.96
N SER A 114 30.83 -25.87 1.16
CA SER A 114 31.31 -27.26 1.30
C SER A 114 32.07 -27.75 0.06
N GLU A 115 31.59 -27.44 -1.14
CA GLU A 115 32.31 -27.72 -2.39
C GLU A 115 33.67 -27.02 -2.42
N ARG A 116 33.75 -25.76 -1.96
CA ARG A 116 35.00 -25.01 -1.88
C ARG A 116 36.02 -25.69 -0.97
N TYR A 117 35.59 -26.17 0.21
CA TYR A 117 36.46 -26.93 1.12
C TYR A 117 36.94 -28.25 0.49
N LYS A 118 36.04 -29.04 -0.10
CA LYS A 118 36.39 -30.32 -0.77
C LYS A 118 37.34 -30.12 -1.94
N LEU A 119 37.16 -29.05 -2.71
CA LEU A 119 38.03 -28.69 -3.82
C LEU A 119 39.46 -28.39 -3.33
N MET A 120 39.59 -27.72 -2.19
CA MET A 120 40.90 -27.47 -1.55
C MET A 120 41.54 -28.77 -1.03
N GLU A 121 40.77 -29.65 -0.40
CA GLU A 121 41.25 -30.97 0.03
C GLU A 121 41.75 -31.81 -1.14
N ALA A 122 41.00 -31.87 -2.25
CA ALA A 122 41.40 -32.57 -3.47
C ALA A 122 42.70 -32.01 -4.07
N TYR A 123 42.89 -30.69 -4.02
CA TYR A 123 44.13 -30.06 -4.46
C TYR A 123 45.31 -30.45 -3.58
N TYR A 124 45.16 -30.42 -2.25
CA TYR A 124 46.21 -30.84 -1.32
C TYR A 124 46.55 -32.34 -1.43
N ALA A 125 45.56 -33.16 -1.78
CA ALA A 125 45.77 -34.58 -2.08
C ALA A 125 46.42 -34.83 -3.46
N ASN A 126 46.76 -33.78 -4.22
CA ASN A 126 47.23 -33.85 -5.60
C ASN A 126 46.26 -34.60 -6.56
N ALA A 127 44.97 -34.64 -6.23
CA ALA A 127 43.95 -35.30 -7.05
C ALA A 127 43.49 -34.44 -8.24
N ILE A 128 43.74 -33.13 -8.19
CA ILE A 128 43.42 -32.15 -9.25
C ILE A 128 44.59 -31.20 -9.48
N ASP A 129 44.67 -30.62 -10.68
CA ASP A 129 45.65 -29.59 -11.00
C ASP A 129 45.15 -28.15 -10.72
N VAL A 130 46.09 -27.19 -10.75
CA VAL A 130 45.80 -25.76 -10.50
C VAL A 130 44.82 -25.18 -11.52
N THR A 131 44.82 -25.67 -12.75
CA THR A 131 43.91 -25.23 -13.82
C THR A 131 42.46 -25.62 -13.50
N MET A 132 42.25 -26.87 -13.09
CA MET A 132 40.94 -27.36 -12.63
C MET A 132 40.48 -26.64 -11.36
N LEU A 133 41.37 -26.47 -10.37
CA LEU A 133 41.11 -25.72 -9.14
C LEU A 133 40.61 -24.30 -9.46
N ARG A 134 41.29 -23.57 -10.34
CA ARG A 134 40.89 -22.20 -10.74
C ARG A 134 39.52 -22.17 -11.40
N ARG A 135 39.25 -23.12 -12.31
CA ARG A 135 37.96 -23.21 -13.02
C ARG A 135 36.80 -23.42 -12.04
N GLU A 136 36.94 -24.39 -11.14
CA GLU A 136 35.89 -24.69 -10.16
C GLU A 136 35.74 -23.59 -9.12
N GLN A 137 36.84 -22.97 -8.67
CA GLN A 137 36.75 -21.80 -7.80
C GLN A 137 35.99 -20.65 -8.47
N GLU A 138 36.19 -20.39 -9.77
CA GLU A 138 35.44 -19.33 -10.44
C GLU A 138 33.96 -19.68 -10.60
N ARG A 139 33.62 -20.95 -10.88
CA ARG A 139 32.23 -21.43 -10.89
C ARG A 139 31.57 -21.22 -9.53
N ILE A 140 32.20 -21.66 -8.45
CA ILE A 140 31.69 -21.53 -7.08
C ILE A 140 31.53 -20.06 -6.71
N ARG A 141 32.51 -19.20 -7.01
CA ARG A 141 32.40 -17.75 -6.78
C ARG A 141 31.24 -17.13 -7.55
N ALA A 142 31.01 -17.53 -8.80
CA ALA A 142 29.89 -17.02 -9.59
C ALA A 142 28.54 -17.44 -8.99
N GLU A 143 28.44 -18.68 -8.49
CA GLU A 143 27.26 -19.15 -7.78
C GLU A 143 27.03 -18.39 -6.46
N LEU A 144 28.05 -18.24 -5.61
CA LEU A 144 27.96 -17.47 -4.37
C LEU A 144 27.52 -16.04 -4.61
N ARG A 145 28.11 -15.33 -5.59
CA ARG A 145 27.68 -13.97 -5.97
C ARG A 145 26.21 -13.91 -6.38
N THR A 146 25.71 -14.94 -7.06
CA THR A 146 24.30 -15.00 -7.48
C THR A 146 23.37 -15.19 -6.28
N ILE A 147 23.77 -16.06 -5.35
CA ILE A 147 23.03 -16.32 -4.10
C ILE A 147 23.00 -15.05 -3.22
N GLU A 148 24.16 -14.45 -2.96
CA GLU A 148 24.30 -13.22 -2.17
C GLU A 148 23.49 -12.07 -2.75
N SER A 149 23.52 -11.88 -4.07
CA SER A 149 22.72 -10.86 -4.77
C SER A 149 21.21 -11.09 -4.59
N ARG A 150 20.77 -12.35 -4.63
CA ARG A 150 19.36 -12.68 -4.43
C ARG A 150 18.94 -12.45 -2.97
N GLN A 151 19.76 -12.85 -2.00
CA GLN A 151 19.53 -12.58 -0.58
C GLN A 151 19.43 -11.07 -0.31
N ALA A 152 20.39 -10.28 -0.82
CA ALA A 152 20.38 -8.83 -0.70
C ALA A 152 19.12 -8.19 -1.32
N THR A 153 18.60 -8.74 -2.42
CA THR A 153 17.34 -8.27 -3.02
C THR A 153 16.14 -8.54 -2.12
N LEU A 154 16.07 -9.71 -1.48
CA LEU A 154 15.00 -10.06 -0.55
C LEU A 154 15.05 -9.20 0.72
N ASP A 155 16.25 -8.88 1.21
CA ASP A 155 16.44 -8.02 2.38
C ASP A 155 16.06 -6.56 2.07
N ALA A 156 16.56 -6.01 0.97
CA ALA A 156 16.21 -4.65 0.55
C ALA A 156 14.69 -4.49 0.33
N SER A 157 14.03 -5.49 -0.26
CA SER A 157 12.57 -5.45 -0.45
C SER A 157 11.79 -5.44 0.86
N LEU A 158 12.33 -6.05 1.92
CA LEU A 158 11.70 -6.05 3.25
C LEU A 158 11.89 -4.71 3.94
N GLU A 159 13.10 -4.16 3.90
CA GLU A 159 13.44 -2.84 4.45
C GLU A 159 12.63 -1.73 3.76
N ASP A 160 12.59 -1.72 2.42
CA ASP A 160 11.78 -0.78 1.64
C ASP A 160 10.30 -0.84 2.05
N TRP A 161 9.79 -2.05 2.27
CA TRP A 161 8.41 -2.23 2.68
C TRP A 161 8.16 -1.70 4.10
N GLN A 162 9.04 -1.99 5.05
CA GLN A 162 8.98 -1.43 6.41
C GLN A 162 8.97 0.10 6.40
N GLU A 163 9.83 0.74 5.61
CA GLU A 163 9.87 2.20 5.51
C GLU A 163 8.57 2.79 4.93
N VAL A 164 8.02 2.13 3.90
CA VAL A 164 6.74 2.52 3.29
C VAL A 164 5.60 2.41 4.29
N MET A 165 5.55 1.32 5.08
CA MET A 165 4.55 1.13 6.13
C MET A 165 4.66 2.21 7.22
N ASP A 166 5.87 2.50 7.70
CA ASP A 166 6.11 3.54 8.71
C ASP A 166 5.70 4.93 8.23
N LEU A 167 5.97 5.24 6.97
CA LEU A 167 5.53 6.49 6.36
C LEU A 167 4.01 6.55 6.26
N ALA A 168 3.36 5.48 5.82
CA ALA A 168 1.91 5.40 5.70
C ALA A 168 1.21 5.52 7.07
N LEU A 169 1.77 4.89 8.10
CA LEU A 169 1.29 5.00 9.48
C LEU A 169 1.40 6.45 9.99
N ARG A 170 2.57 7.07 9.86
CA ARG A 170 2.76 8.48 10.25
C ARG A 170 1.79 9.40 9.52
N PHE A 171 1.56 9.16 8.23
CA PHE A 171 0.56 9.88 7.46
C PHE A 171 -0.85 9.69 8.02
N SER A 172 -1.25 8.44 8.31
CA SER A 172 -2.61 8.10 8.75
C SER A 172 -3.02 8.79 10.06
N THR A 173 -2.08 9.07 10.96
CA THR A 173 -2.37 9.73 12.25
C THR A 173 -2.68 11.23 12.17
N ARG A 174 -2.43 11.86 11.01
CA ARG A 174 -2.61 13.32 10.81
C ARG A 174 -3.27 13.68 9.48
N CYS A 175 -3.84 12.68 8.78
CA CYS A 175 -4.28 12.83 7.41
C CYS A 175 -5.49 13.77 7.28
N ALA A 176 -6.42 13.80 8.23
CA ALA A 176 -7.64 14.60 8.15
C ALA A 176 -7.35 16.09 8.24
N THR A 177 -6.55 16.49 9.23
CA THR A 177 -6.18 17.91 9.38
C THR A 177 -5.25 18.37 8.25
N ALA A 178 -4.33 17.52 7.80
CA ALA A 178 -3.48 17.82 6.66
C ALA A 178 -4.28 17.98 5.36
N TYR A 179 -5.23 17.08 5.08
CA TYR A 179 -6.07 17.13 3.89
C TYR A 179 -6.97 18.37 3.85
N ARG A 180 -7.62 18.69 4.97
CA ARG A 180 -8.49 19.87 5.09
C ARG A 180 -7.74 21.18 4.80
N ARG A 181 -6.49 21.30 5.28
CA ARG A 181 -5.66 22.51 5.08
C ARG A 181 -4.89 22.53 3.75
N ALA A 182 -4.88 21.42 3.01
CA ALA A 182 -4.11 21.28 1.79
C ALA A 182 -4.71 22.08 0.62
N SER A 183 -3.85 22.55 -0.27
CA SER A 183 -4.26 23.06 -1.59
C SER A 183 -4.86 21.95 -2.46
N ASP A 184 -5.65 22.28 -3.47
CA ASP A 184 -6.18 21.32 -4.46
C ASP A 184 -5.11 20.41 -5.07
N ARG A 185 -3.93 20.98 -5.37
CA ARG A 185 -2.79 20.21 -5.89
C ARG A 185 -2.36 19.15 -4.89
N THR A 186 -2.25 19.52 -3.61
CA THR A 186 -1.85 18.62 -2.54
C THR A 186 -2.95 17.60 -2.23
N ARG A 187 -4.23 17.99 -2.18
CA ARG A 187 -5.37 17.07 -2.05
C ARG A 187 -5.41 16.04 -3.17
N LYS A 188 -5.09 16.45 -4.40
CA LYS A 188 -4.96 15.52 -5.53
C LYS A 188 -3.84 14.50 -5.32
N LEU A 189 -2.70 14.92 -4.76
CA LEU A 189 -1.60 14.00 -4.43
C LEU A 189 -2.00 13.04 -3.31
N PHE A 190 -2.65 13.53 -2.26
CA PHE A 190 -3.19 12.70 -1.17
C PHE A 190 -4.14 11.62 -1.72
N ASN A 191 -5.13 12.05 -2.51
CA ASN A 191 -6.08 11.13 -3.13
C ASN A 191 -5.38 10.09 -4.02
N ALA A 192 -4.41 10.52 -4.82
CA ALA A 192 -3.71 9.62 -5.73
C ALA A 192 -2.80 8.62 -5.00
N ALA A 193 -2.29 8.97 -3.82
CA ALA A 193 -1.46 8.09 -3.00
C ALA A 193 -2.30 7.09 -2.19
N VAL A 194 -3.43 7.54 -1.63
CA VAL A 194 -4.19 6.79 -0.63
C VAL A 194 -5.35 6.00 -1.23
N LEU A 195 -6.08 6.61 -2.17
CA LEU A 195 -7.35 6.10 -2.67
C LEU A 195 -7.17 5.45 -4.04
N ASP A 196 -7.79 4.29 -4.24
CA ASP A 196 -7.92 3.70 -5.57
C ASP A 196 -9.13 4.29 -6.29
N GLN A 197 -10.34 4.02 -5.78
CA GLN A 197 -11.60 4.51 -6.32
C GLN A 197 -12.57 4.86 -5.20
N VAL A 198 -13.41 5.87 -5.44
CA VAL A 198 -14.45 6.28 -4.49
C VAL A 198 -15.80 6.23 -5.19
N HIS A 199 -16.70 5.42 -4.64
CA HIS A 199 -18.01 5.13 -5.23
C HIS A 199 -19.04 6.13 -4.73
N VAL A 200 -19.75 6.73 -5.68
CA VAL A 200 -20.82 7.71 -5.43
C VAL A 200 -22.15 7.11 -5.89
N ARG A 201 -23.12 7.06 -4.98
CA ARG A 201 -24.49 6.63 -5.27
C ARG A 201 -25.48 7.52 -4.53
N ASP A 202 -26.56 7.89 -5.19
CA ASP A 202 -27.57 8.81 -4.67
C ASP A 202 -26.97 10.17 -4.23
N GLY A 203 -25.85 10.54 -4.84
CA GLY A 203 -25.10 11.76 -4.51
C GLY A 203 -24.20 11.70 -3.27
N HIS A 204 -24.08 10.54 -2.62
CA HIS A 204 -23.24 10.35 -1.43
C HIS A 204 -22.09 9.38 -1.70
N LEU A 205 -21.01 9.50 -0.92
CA LEU A 205 -19.94 8.51 -0.91
C LEU A 205 -20.43 7.25 -0.19
N VAL A 206 -20.46 6.12 -0.90
CA VAL A 206 -20.93 4.84 -0.32
C VAL A 206 -19.80 3.88 -0.01
N GLU A 207 -18.70 3.95 -0.75
CA GLU A 207 -17.57 3.04 -0.61
C GLU A 207 -16.28 3.72 -1.10
N ALA A 208 -15.15 3.39 -0.46
CA ALA A 208 -13.83 3.84 -0.87
C ALA A 208 -12.86 2.66 -0.86
N GLY A 209 -12.20 2.43 -2.00
CA GLY A 209 -11.07 1.53 -2.09
C GLY A 209 -9.76 2.27 -1.79
N TYR A 210 -8.85 1.59 -1.11
CA TYR A 210 -7.54 2.12 -0.73
C TYR A 210 -6.44 1.39 -1.49
N LYS A 211 -5.30 2.06 -1.68
CA LYS A 211 -4.11 1.47 -2.30
C LYS A 211 -3.20 0.88 -1.23
N GLU A 212 -2.40 -0.12 -1.58
CA GLU A 212 -1.29 -0.54 -0.72
C GLU A 212 -0.38 0.65 -0.37
N PRO A 213 0.05 0.79 0.90
CA PRO A 213 -0.28 -0.07 2.05
C PRO A 213 -1.53 0.35 2.86
N PHE A 214 -2.25 1.38 2.43
CA PHE A 214 -3.38 1.95 3.16
C PHE A 214 -4.60 1.02 3.24
N ASP A 215 -4.73 0.08 2.33
CA ASP A 215 -5.71 -1.00 2.41
C ASP A 215 -5.52 -1.86 3.66
N LEU A 216 -4.28 -2.20 4.03
CA LEU A 216 -3.96 -2.91 5.27
C LEU A 216 -4.27 -2.03 6.50
N LEU A 217 -3.89 -0.75 6.45
CA LEU A 217 -4.10 0.16 7.58
C LEU A 217 -5.57 0.51 7.84
N PHE A 218 -6.40 0.54 6.78
CA PHE A 218 -7.80 0.94 6.85
C PHE A 218 -8.79 -0.23 6.69
N SER A 219 -8.31 -1.44 6.44
CA SER A 219 -9.13 -2.66 6.43
C SER A 219 -9.53 -3.10 7.84
N VAL A 220 -8.79 -2.66 8.87
CA VAL A 220 -9.15 -2.89 10.27
C VAL A 220 -10.47 -2.13 10.56
N PRO A 221 -11.59 -2.83 10.83
CA PRO A 221 -12.83 -2.17 11.18
C PRO A 221 -12.58 -1.32 12.43
N LYS A 222 -13.04 -0.07 12.39
CA LYS A 222 -12.89 0.93 13.46
C LYS A 222 -13.47 0.50 14.83
N PHE A 223 -14.03 -0.70 14.94
CA PHE A 223 -14.71 -1.28 16.11
C PHE A 223 -13.93 -2.42 16.81
N GLU A 224 -12.77 -2.84 16.31
CA GLU A 224 -11.97 -3.93 16.94
C GLU A 224 -10.69 -3.44 17.62
N TYR A 225 -10.51 -2.13 17.74
CA TYR A 225 -9.38 -1.57 18.45
C TYR A 225 -9.60 -1.51 19.98
N ASP A 226 -10.84 -1.62 20.45
CA ASP A 226 -11.13 -1.78 21.89
C ASP A 226 -10.64 -3.14 22.43
N ASP A 227 -10.55 -4.18 21.57
CA ASP A 227 -10.11 -5.52 21.98
C ASP A 227 -8.58 -5.68 22.07
N VAL A 228 -7.81 -4.73 21.50
CA VAL A 228 -6.33 -4.73 21.61
C VAL A 228 -5.87 -4.09 22.93
N VAL A 229 -6.75 -3.39 23.64
CA VAL A 229 -6.49 -2.79 24.96
C VAL A 229 -7.51 -3.32 25.97
N GLY A 230 -7.46 -4.62 26.22
CA GLY A 230 -8.45 -5.32 27.05
C GLY A 230 -7.92 -6.43 27.94
N ALA A 231 -6.65 -6.39 28.36
CA ALA A 231 -6.17 -7.26 29.42
C ALA A 231 -5.18 -6.54 30.33
N GLU A 232 -5.70 -5.78 31.30
CA GLU A 232 -5.17 -5.78 32.67
C GLU A 232 -6.04 -4.95 33.62
N GLY A 233 -6.51 -5.62 34.68
CA GLY A 233 -7.28 -5.00 35.76
C GLY A 233 -8.07 -6.01 36.60
N LEU A 234 -7.43 -7.08 37.09
CA LEU A 234 -7.97 -7.85 38.21
C LEU A 234 -8.11 -6.91 39.41
N GLU A 235 -9.33 -6.50 39.73
CA GLU A 235 -9.63 -5.84 41.00
C GLU A 235 -9.22 -6.78 42.15
N PRO A 236 -8.38 -6.36 43.11
CA PRO A 236 -8.17 -7.14 44.32
C PRO A 236 -9.43 -7.10 45.19
N PRO A 237 -9.80 -8.20 45.85
CA PRO A 237 -10.99 -8.26 46.68
C PRO A 237 -10.87 -7.29 47.85
N THR A 238 -11.91 -6.49 48.06
CA THR A 238 -12.09 -5.66 49.25
C THR A 238 -12.13 -6.55 50.49
N CYS A 239 -11.04 -6.55 51.24
CA CYS A 239 -10.99 -7.12 52.58
C CYS A 239 -11.63 -6.12 53.55
N SER A 240 -12.82 -6.44 54.05
CA SER A 240 -13.54 -5.64 55.06
C SER A 240 -13.01 -6.01 56.45
N LEU A 241 -12.62 -5.01 57.24
CA LEU A 241 -12.49 -5.08 58.70
C LEU A 241 -13.74 -4.48 59.35
#